data_AF-A0A430B2S1-F1
#
_entry.id   AF-A0A430B2S1-F1
#
_cell.length_a   1.000
_cell.length_b   1.000
_cell.length_c   1.000
_cell.angle_alpha   90.00
_cell.angle_beta   90.00
_cell.angle_gamma   90.00
#
_symmetry.space_group_name_H-M   'P 1'
#
loop_
_entity.id
_entity.type
_entity.pdbx_description
1 polymer ?
#
loop_
_entity_poly.entity_id
_entity_poly.type
_entity_poly.pdbx_seq_one_letter_code
_entity_poly.pdbx_strand_id
1 'polypeptide(L)'
;MTFGMIATWRMAYEGFESVKKELAAGGSAREAVVKAVKWVEDYPYYKSVGYGGLPNEECAVELDSAFMDGDTLDIGAVAGIQDIANPIAVAEKLSHERFNTFLIGEGAGKYAKKEGFAEKNMLTDRAKRFWELRVEEVKKNQLSPYDGHDTVGMVCLDRHHSMTAATSSSGLFMKWAGRVGDSPLAGSGFYVNSDIGGAAATGLGEDLMKGCLSYETVRLMGEGLSPQEAVDKAVYSFSDLLKKRSGKAGAMSLVCMDRRGRWGVATNVDFSFVVMTEQLAPTIYLAFPNEDGTTKIERASATWLQAYEERIKQKLP
;
A
#
# COMPACT_ATOMS: atom_id res chain seq x y z
N MET A 1 -27.12 3.69 -3.32
CA MET A 1 -25.80 3.41 -3.92
C MET A 1 -24.80 4.31 -3.22
N THR A 2 -23.77 3.74 -2.61
CA THR A 2 -22.72 4.48 -1.87
C THR A 2 -21.41 4.42 -2.65
N PHE A 3 -20.40 5.17 -2.24
CA PHE A 3 -19.02 5.01 -2.70
C PHE A 3 -18.08 5.24 -1.52
N GLY A 4 -16.86 4.75 -1.63
CA GLY A 4 -15.84 4.99 -0.61
C GLY A 4 -14.45 4.56 -1.05
N MET A 5 -13.45 5.14 -0.42
CA MET A 5 -12.07 4.72 -0.53
C MET A 5 -11.43 4.72 0.85
N ILE A 6 -10.55 3.75 1.08
CA ILE A 6 -9.67 3.72 2.24
C ILE A 6 -8.27 3.34 1.80
N ALA A 7 -7.26 4.00 2.35
CA ALA A 7 -5.87 3.78 1.98
C ALA A 7 -4.91 3.91 3.15
N THR A 8 -3.80 3.17 3.07
CA THR A 8 -2.70 3.28 4.02
C THR A 8 -1.96 4.61 3.86
N TRP A 9 -1.56 5.18 5.00
CA TRP A 9 -0.76 6.39 5.14
C TRP A 9 -1.43 7.68 4.66
N ARG A 10 -1.03 8.81 5.27
CA ARG A 10 -1.44 10.15 4.81
C ARG A 10 -1.07 10.45 3.36
N MET A 11 -0.11 9.73 2.77
CA MET A 11 0.33 9.97 1.39
C MET A 11 -0.79 9.79 0.35
N ALA A 12 -1.83 9.02 0.67
CA ALA A 12 -2.97 8.79 -0.22
C ALA A 12 -3.93 9.99 -0.34
N TYR A 13 -3.80 11.01 0.52
CA TYR A 13 -4.77 12.08 0.65
C TYR A 13 -5.01 12.85 -0.65
N GLU A 14 -3.94 13.31 -1.31
CA GLU A 14 -4.06 14.06 -2.57
C GLU A 14 -4.58 13.17 -3.71
N GLY A 15 -4.23 11.89 -3.70
CA GLY A 15 -4.79 10.89 -4.61
C GLY A 15 -6.32 10.86 -4.49
N PHE A 16 -6.85 10.79 -3.27
CA PHE A 16 -8.29 10.80 -3.00
C PHE A 16 -8.95 12.10 -3.42
N GLU A 17 -8.35 13.25 -3.10
CA GLU A 17 -8.86 14.57 -3.52
C GLU A 17 -8.93 14.68 -5.06
N SER A 18 -7.99 14.06 -5.79
CA SER A 18 -7.95 14.10 -7.25
C SER A 18 -9.06 13.30 -7.95
N VAL A 19 -9.66 12.32 -7.26
CA VAL A 19 -10.68 11.40 -7.82
C VAL A 19 -12.06 11.59 -7.19
N LYS A 20 -12.16 12.29 -6.06
CA LYS A 20 -13.40 12.52 -5.31
C LYS A 20 -14.59 12.94 -6.17
N LYS A 21 -14.41 13.91 -7.07
CA LYS A 21 -15.48 14.43 -7.93
C LYS A 21 -15.98 13.39 -8.93
N GLU A 22 -15.05 12.67 -9.56
CA GLU A 22 -15.36 11.63 -10.56
C GLU A 22 -16.07 10.45 -9.90
N LEU A 23 -15.56 9.97 -8.77
CA LEU A 23 -16.16 8.87 -8.01
C LEU A 23 -17.56 9.25 -7.47
N ALA A 24 -17.72 10.47 -6.95
CA ALA A 24 -19.02 10.98 -6.51
C ALA A 24 -20.05 11.05 -7.66
N ALA A 25 -19.60 11.29 -8.89
CA ALA A 25 -20.44 11.31 -10.10
C ALA A 25 -20.73 9.92 -10.69
N GLY A 26 -20.27 8.84 -10.04
CA GLY A 26 -20.48 7.46 -10.51
C GLY A 26 -19.39 6.93 -11.45
N GLY A 27 -18.18 7.51 -11.41
CA GLY A 27 -17.00 6.94 -12.04
C GLY A 27 -16.60 5.58 -11.45
N SER A 28 -15.76 4.84 -12.16
CA SER A 28 -15.37 3.47 -11.81
C SER A 28 -14.38 3.41 -10.65
N ALA A 29 -14.51 2.41 -9.79
CA ALA A 29 -13.53 2.08 -8.75
C ALA A 29 -12.14 1.78 -9.33
N ARG A 30 -12.09 1.07 -10.48
CA ARG A 30 -10.87 0.73 -11.21
C ARG A 30 -10.09 1.98 -11.62
N GLU A 31 -10.76 2.92 -12.29
CA GLU A 31 -10.12 4.15 -12.75
C GLU A 31 -9.69 5.04 -11.56
N ALA A 32 -10.55 5.15 -10.55
CA ALA A 32 -10.28 5.95 -9.36
C ALA A 32 -9.06 5.45 -8.58
N VAL A 33 -8.96 4.13 -8.36
CA VAL A 33 -7.83 3.57 -7.58
C VAL A 33 -6.51 3.70 -8.34
N VAL A 34 -6.49 3.44 -9.66
CA VAL A 34 -5.27 3.59 -10.47
C VAL A 34 -4.82 5.05 -10.50
N LYS A 35 -5.74 6.00 -10.69
CA LYS A 35 -5.41 7.43 -10.69
C LYS A 35 -4.90 7.91 -9.33
N ALA A 36 -5.50 7.45 -8.23
CA ALA A 36 -5.07 7.79 -6.89
C ALA A 36 -3.67 7.23 -6.56
N VAL A 37 -3.38 5.97 -6.93
CA VAL A 37 -2.05 5.37 -6.72
C VAL A 37 -0.99 6.05 -7.58
N LYS A 38 -1.28 6.36 -8.85
CA LYS A 38 -0.36 7.12 -9.73
C LYS A 38 0.07 8.45 -9.11
N TRP A 39 -0.87 9.15 -8.46
CA TRP A 39 -0.56 10.41 -7.77
C TRP A 39 0.54 10.21 -6.73
N VAL A 40 0.48 9.12 -5.96
CA VAL A 40 1.49 8.77 -4.96
C VAL A 40 2.80 8.35 -5.64
N GLU A 41 2.74 7.51 -6.67
CA GLU A 41 3.91 7.07 -7.44
C GLU A 41 4.68 8.23 -8.10
N ASP A 42 3.98 9.29 -8.50
CA ASP A 42 4.61 10.43 -9.17
C ASP A 42 5.24 11.44 -8.22
N TYR A 43 4.92 11.39 -6.92
CA TYR A 43 5.33 12.42 -5.96
C TYR A 43 6.74 12.16 -5.37
N PRO A 44 7.76 12.95 -5.72
CA PRO A 44 9.18 12.66 -5.46
C PRO A 44 9.61 12.72 -3.98
N TYR A 45 8.73 13.21 -3.10
CA TYR A 45 9.04 13.33 -1.68
C TYR A 45 8.59 12.12 -0.86
N TYR A 46 7.77 11.23 -1.43
CA TYR A 46 7.50 9.92 -0.85
C TYR A 46 8.67 8.98 -1.15
N LYS A 47 9.21 8.38 -0.08
CA LYS A 47 10.47 7.62 -0.12
C LYS A 47 10.26 6.11 -0.27
N SER A 48 9.02 5.66 -0.31
CA SER A 48 8.65 4.27 -0.17
C SER A 48 7.70 3.78 -1.28
N VAL A 49 7.39 4.65 -2.24
CA VAL A 49 6.49 4.37 -3.38
C VAL A 49 7.00 5.13 -4.59
N GLY A 50 7.09 4.45 -5.75
CA GLY A 50 7.33 5.09 -7.05
C GLY A 50 8.58 5.97 -7.14
N TYR A 51 8.42 7.14 -7.75
CA TYR A 51 9.48 8.07 -8.11
C TYR A 51 10.11 8.68 -6.87
N GLY A 52 11.43 8.50 -6.70
CA GLY A 52 12.12 8.90 -5.47
C GLY A 52 12.02 7.86 -4.35
N GLY A 53 11.44 6.68 -4.63
CA GLY A 53 11.55 5.50 -3.78
C GLY A 53 13.01 5.18 -3.44
N LEU A 54 13.24 4.77 -2.20
CA LEU A 54 14.58 4.46 -1.74
C LEU A 54 15.09 3.17 -2.38
N PRO A 55 16.34 3.14 -2.87
CA PRO A 55 16.84 2.01 -3.65
C PRO A 55 17.27 0.82 -2.79
N ASN A 56 17.51 -0.30 -3.47
CA ASN A 56 18.10 -1.51 -2.92
C ASN A 56 19.60 -1.33 -2.57
N GLU A 57 20.25 -2.39 -2.09
CA GLU A 57 21.67 -2.33 -1.69
C GLU A 57 22.64 -2.01 -2.83
N GLU A 58 22.23 -2.16 -4.09
CA GLU A 58 23.00 -1.85 -5.29
C GLU A 58 22.68 -0.45 -5.86
N CYS A 59 21.94 0.36 -5.11
CA CYS A 59 21.48 1.70 -5.52
C CYS A 59 20.51 1.68 -6.73
N ALA A 60 19.82 0.57 -6.96
CA ALA A 60 18.76 0.46 -7.97
C ALA A 60 17.37 0.58 -7.33
N VAL A 61 16.46 1.30 -7.99
CA VAL A 61 15.06 1.44 -7.54
C VAL A 61 14.22 0.33 -8.16
N GLU A 62 13.80 -0.60 -7.31
CA GLU A 62 12.97 -1.76 -7.67
C GLU A 62 11.57 -1.60 -7.09
N LEU A 63 10.56 -1.58 -7.96
CA LEU A 63 9.19 -1.30 -7.58
C LEU A 63 8.31 -2.55 -7.64
N ASP A 64 7.39 -2.64 -6.69
CA ASP A 64 6.38 -3.69 -6.60
C ASP A 64 4.99 -3.03 -6.63
N SER A 65 4.07 -3.54 -7.45
CA SER A 65 2.71 -3.02 -7.52
C SER A 65 1.72 -4.07 -7.99
N ALA A 66 0.47 -3.93 -7.56
CA ALA A 66 -0.58 -4.90 -7.83
C ALA A 66 -1.95 -4.22 -7.97
N PHE A 67 -2.83 -4.88 -8.71
CA PHE A 67 -4.22 -4.51 -8.90
C PHE A 67 -5.09 -5.78 -8.83
N MET A 68 -6.26 -5.67 -8.22
CA MET A 68 -7.30 -6.70 -8.27
C MET A 68 -8.68 -6.08 -8.48
N ASP A 69 -9.42 -6.68 -9.39
CA ASP A 69 -10.82 -6.40 -9.65
C ASP A 69 -11.70 -7.34 -8.81
N GLY A 70 -12.58 -6.78 -7.99
CA GLY A 70 -13.40 -7.55 -7.06
C GLY A 70 -14.61 -8.24 -7.68
N ASP A 71 -15.02 -7.86 -8.90
CA ASP A 71 -16.17 -8.46 -9.60
C ASP A 71 -15.76 -9.75 -10.29
N THR A 72 -14.54 -9.76 -10.85
CA THR A 72 -13.98 -10.87 -11.63
C THR A 72 -12.98 -11.71 -10.84
N LEU A 73 -12.42 -11.15 -9.76
CA LEU A 73 -11.24 -11.66 -9.05
C LEU A 73 -9.97 -11.69 -9.92
N ASP A 74 -9.99 -10.99 -11.06
CA ASP A 74 -8.82 -10.84 -11.92
C ASP A 74 -7.76 -10.00 -11.20
N ILE A 75 -6.51 -10.44 -11.32
CA ILE A 75 -5.36 -9.85 -10.64
C ILE A 75 -4.30 -9.55 -11.68
N GLY A 76 -3.61 -8.43 -11.54
CA GLY A 76 -2.36 -8.17 -12.24
C GLY A 76 -1.32 -7.59 -11.30
N ALA A 77 -0.05 -7.95 -11.51
CA ALA A 77 1.03 -7.57 -10.60
C ALA A 77 2.38 -7.43 -11.32
N VAL A 78 3.23 -6.59 -10.76
CA VAL A 78 4.65 -6.46 -11.11
C VAL A 78 5.50 -6.47 -9.84
N ALA A 79 6.69 -7.08 -9.91
CA ALA A 79 7.65 -7.02 -8.81
C ALA A 79 9.07 -6.80 -9.32
N GLY A 80 9.87 -6.03 -8.59
CA GLY A 80 11.21 -5.64 -8.98
C GLY A 80 11.27 -4.92 -10.34
N ILE A 81 10.18 -4.28 -10.79
CA ILE A 81 10.20 -3.53 -12.05
C ILE A 81 11.03 -2.27 -11.86
N GLN A 82 11.84 -1.94 -12.86
CA GLN A 82 12.72 -0.77 -12.84
C GLN A 82 12.39 0.15 -14.02
N ASP A 83 12.71 1.43 -13.87
CA ASP A 83 12.64 2.47 -14.90
C ASP A 83 11.27 2.67 -15.58
N ILE A 84 10.17 2.36 -14.90
CA ILE A 84 8.80 2.62 -15.37
C ILE A 84 8.12 3.60 -14.42
N ALA A 85 7.53 4.67 -14.99
CA ALA A 85 6.97 5.77 -14.22
C ALA A 85 5.86 5.34 -13.25
N ASN A 86 4.96 4.46 -13.70
CA ASN A 86 3.79 4.04 -12.93
C ASN A 86 3.57 2.51 -12.96
N PRO A 87 4.21 1.76 -12.05
CA PRO A 87 4.02 0.31 -11.91
C PRO A 87 2.54 -0.12 -11.79
N ILE A 88 1.70 0.65 -11.10
CA ILE A 88 0.27 0.31 -10.97
C ILE A 88 -0.47 0.24 -12.30
N ALA A 89 -0.06 1.05 -13.28
CA ALA A 89 -0.68 1.02 -14.61
C ALA A 89 -0.34 -0.26 -15.36
N VAL A 90 0.88 -0.78 -15.16
CA VAL A 90 1.31 -2.06 -15.71
C VAL A 90 0.56 -3.19 -15.04
N ALA A 91 0.44 -3.15 -13.71
CA ALA A 91 -0.32 -4.12 -12.93
C ALA A 91 -1.81 -4.17 -13.33
N GLU A 92 -2.48 -3.02 -13.46
CA GLU A 92 -3.87 -2.99 -13.94
C GLU A 92 -4.00 -3.57 -15.34
N LYS A 93 -3.10 -3.22 -16.26
CA LYS A 93 -3.11 -3.77 -17.63
C LYS A 93 -2.94 -5.29 -17.63
N LEU A 94 -2.04 -5.83 -16.79
CA LEU A 94 -1.82 -7.26 -16.63
C LEU A 94 -3.04 -8.00 -16.06
N SER A 95 -3.96 -7.33 -15.36
CA SER A 95 -5.18 -7.96 -14.85
C SER A 95 -6.12 -8.45 -15.95
N HIS A 96 -5.99 -7.93 -17.17
CA HIS A 96 -6.77 -8.40 -18.33
C HIS A 96 -6.17 -9.65 -18.98
N GLU A 97 -5.00 -10.12 -18.53
CA GLU A 97 -4.34 -11.32 -19.05
C GLU A 97 -4.88 -12.58 -18.38
N ARG A 98 -5.01 -13.67 -19.13
CA ARG A 98 -5.51 -14.95 -18.57
C ARG A 98 -4.46 -15.72 -17.75
N PHE A 99 -3.20 -15.64 -18.14
CA PHE A 99 -2.12 -16.49 -17.58
C PHE A 99 -0.92 -15.68 -17.09
N ASN A 100 -0.50 -14.68 -17.85
CA ASN A 100 0.72 -13.91 -17.58
C ASN A 100 0.42 -12.68 -16.74
N THR A 101 -0.31 -12.87 -15.63
CA THR A 101 -0.83 -11.76 -14.80
C THR A 101 0.20 -11.17 -13.85
N PHE A 102 1.27 -11.90 -13.55
CA PHE A 102 2.33 -11.43 -12.64
C PHE A 102 3.69 -11.55 -13.32
N LEU A 103 4.30 -10.41 -13.64
CA LEU A 103 5.64 -10.34 -14.24
C LEU A 103 6.65 -9.75 -13.27
N ILE A 104 7.92 -10.16 -13.37
CA ILE A 104 8.97 -9.67 -12.47
C ILE A 104 10.20 -9.16 -13.23
N GLY A 105 10.95 -8.26 -12.58
CA GLY A 105 12.27 -7.80 -13.00
C GLY A 105 12.31 -7.27 -14.43
N GLU A 106 13.35 -7.68 -15.17
CA GLU A 106 13.54 -7.27 -16.56
C GLU A 106 12.38 -7.71 -17.48
N GLY A 107 11.74 -8.85 -17.18
CA GLY A 107 10.58 -9.33 -17.94
C GLY A 107 9.39 -8.37 -17.84
N ALA A 108 9.11 -7.87 -16.63
CA ALA A 108 8.09 -6.85 -16.42
C ALA A 108 8.45 -5.54 -17.14
N GLY A 109 9.71 -5.11 -17.08
CA GLY A 109 10.19 -3.92 -17.79
C GLY A 109 10.07 -4.04 -19.32
N LYS A 110 10.46 -5.17 -19.90
CA LYS A 110 10.31 -5.44 -21.34
C LYS A 110 8.85 -5.43 -21.79
N TYR A 111 7.96 -6.03 -21.00
CA TYR A 111 6.53 -5.96 -21.24
C TYR A 111 6.02 -4.52 -21.19
N ALA A 112 6.38 -3.76 -20.15
CA ALA A 112 5.94 -2.38 -20.00
C ALA A 112 6.37 -1.49 -21.18
N LYS A 113 7.62 -1.63 -21.64
CA LYS A 113 8.12 -0.91 -22.83
C LYS A 113 7.37 -1.31 -24.10
N LYS A 114 7.12 -2.60 -24.29
CA LYS A 114 6.37 -3.12 -25.45
C LYS A 114 4.95 -2.55 -25.51
N GLU A 115 4.28 -2.45 -24.36
CA GLU A 115 2.92 -1.91 -24.25
C GLU A 115 2.88 -0.37 -24.23
N GLY A 116 4.04 0.30 -24.36
CA GLY A 116 4.12 1.76 -24.49
C GLY A 116 4.03 2.54 -23.18
N PHE A 117 4.26 1.90 -22.04
CA PHE A 117 4.34 2.61 -20.76
C PHE A 117 5.57 3.52 -20.70
N ALA A 118 5.41 4.68 -20.05
CA ALA A 118 6.46 5.69 -19.98
C ALA A 118 7.66 5.20 -19.15
N GLU A 119 8.82 5.18 -19.79
CA GLU A 119 10.10 4.97 -19.13
C GLU A 119 10.51 6.23 -18.35
N LYS A 120 11.06 6.04 -17.15
CA LYS A 120 11.50 7.12 -16.27
C LYS A 120 12.56 6.60 -15.32
N ASN A 121 13.70 7.27 -15.22
CA ASN A 121 14.65 6.98 -14.15
C ASN A 121 14.00 7.30 -12.80
N MET A 122 13.78 6.25 -11.99
CA MET A 122 13.07 6.36 -10.73
C MET A 122 13.95 6.82 -9.56
N LEU A 123 15.28 6.79 -9.73
CA LEU A 123 16.26 7.23 -8.75
C LEU A 123 16.46 8.76 -8.84
N THR A 124 15.96 9.48 -7.84
CA THR A 124 16.24 10.92 -7.69
C THR A 124 17.60 11.15 -7.05
N ASP A 125 18.20 12.32 -7.30
CA ASP A 125 19.43 12.75 -6.61
C ASP A 125 19.27 12.72 -5.08
N ARG A 126 18.06 13.06 -4.60
CA ARG A 126 17.72 12.99 -3.18
C ARG A 126 17.77 11.55 -2.65
N ALA A 127 17.13 10.61 -3.34
CA ALA A 127 17.13 9.19 -2.94
C ALA A 127 18.54 8.59 -2.98
N LYS A 128 19.31 8.92 -4.01
CA LYS A 128 20.72 8.54 -4.13
C LYS A 128 21.55 9.07 -2.97
N ARG A 129 21.39 10.34 -2.61
CA ARG A 129 22.10 10.94 -1.46
C ARG A 129 21.71 10.29 -0.13
N PHE A 130 20.44 9.94 0.08
CA PHE A 130 20.02 9.14 1.25
C PHE A 130 20.74 7.80 1.30
N TRP A 131 20.83 7.11 0.16
CA TRP A 131 21.52 5.82 0.04
C TRP A 131 23.02 5.95 0.37
N GLU A 132 23.72 6.94 -0.19
CA GLU A 132 25.14 7.17 0.08
C GLU A 132 25.42 7.37 1.57
N LEU A 133 24.64 8.24 2.22
CA LEU A 133 24.77 8.53 3.66
C LEU A 133 24.51 7.28 4.51
N ARG A 134 23.49 6.48 4.17
CA ARG A 134 23.17 5.26 4.92
C ARG A 134 24.24 4.18 4.73
N VAL A 135 24.82 4.03 3.53
CA VAL A 135 25.92 3.10 3.28
C VAL A 135 27.13 3.45 4.16
N GLU A 136 27.47 4.72 4.30
CA GLU A 136 28.53 5.18 5.20
C GLU A 136 28.21 4.89 6.67
N GLU A 137 26.97 5.15 7.08
CA GLU A 137 26.49 4.90 8.45
C GLU A 137 26.53 3.41 8.82
N VAL A 138 26.04 2.52 7.95
CA VAL A 138 26.03 1.06 8.17
C VAL A 138 27.46 0.53 8.29
N LYS A 139 28.38 0.99 7.44
CA LYS A 139 29.81 0.62 7.51
C LYS A 139 30.45 1.04 8.84
N LYS A 140 30.08 2.21 9.35
CA LYS A 140 30.64 2.77 10.58
C LYS A 140 30.08 2.13 11.85
N ASN A 141 28.78 1.87 11.88
CA ASN A 141 28.05 1.56 13.11
C ASN A 141 27.51 0.11 13.20
N GLN A 142 27.70 -0.74 12.16
CA GLN A 142 27.15 -2.10 12.09
C GLN A 142 25.63 -2.18 12.35
N LEU A 143 24.90 -1.14 11.95
CA LEU A 143 23.46 -1.05 12.12
C LEU A 143 22.72 -1.89 11.07
N SER A 144 21.59 -2.46 11.45
CA SER A 144 20.62 -2.99 10.48
C SER A 144 20.11 -1.83 9.62
N PRO A 145 20.07 -1.97 8.28
CA PRO A 145 19.50 -0.94 7.42
C PRO A 145 17.97 -0.82 7.53
N TYR A 146 17.32 -1.80 8.16
CA TYR A 146 15.87 -1.84 8.34
C TYR A 146 15.38 -0.78 9.33
N ASP A 147 14.51 0.12 8.86
CA ASP A 147 13.88 1.19 9.65
C ASP A 147 12.35 1.27 9.38
N GLY A 148 11.73 0.11 9.14
CA GLY A 148 10.34 0.04 8.66
C GLY A 148 10.18 0.38 7.18
N HIS A 149 8.96 0.26 6.67
CA HIS A 149 8.61 0.61 5.29
C HIS A 149 7.12 0.90 5.14
N ASP A 150 6.82 1.96 4.39
CA ASP A 150 5.45 2.41 4.12
C ASP A 150 5.04 1.99 2.70
N THR A 151 4.11 1.06 2.56
CA THR A 151 3.48 0.73 1.27
C THR A 151 2.17 1.50 1.16
N VAL A 152 1.87 2.06 -0.02
CA VAL A 152 0.51 2.53 -0.30
C VAL A 152 -0.36 1.36 -0.75
N GLY A 153 -1.45 1.12 -0.04
CA GLY A 153 -2.46 0.13 -0.34
C GLY A 153 -3.82 0.78 -0.25
N MET A 154 -4.66 0.59 -1.27
CA MET A 154 -5.96 1.25 -1.42
C MET A 154 -7.06 0.24 -1.71
N VAL A 155 -8.24 0.46 -1.13
CA VAL A 155 -9.49 -0.22 -1.47
C VAL A 155 -10.49 0.83 -1.90
N CYS A 156 -11.17 0.61 -3.02
CA CYS A 156 -12.17 1.51 -3.57
C CYS A 156 -13.49 0.76 -3.80
N LEU A 157 -14.60 1.41 -3.48
CA LEU A 157 -15.98 1.01 -3.77
C LEU A 157 -16.63 2.13 -4.57
N ASP A 158 -17.20 1.80 -5.73
CA ASP A 158 -17.95 2.76 -6.54
C ASP A 158 -19.48 2.62 -6.40
N ARG A 159 -20.21 3.52 -7.08
CA ARG A 159 -21.68 3.54 -7.05
C ARG A 159 -22.33 2.35 -7.77
N HIS A 160 -21.57 1.59 -8.57
CA HIS A 160 -22.02 0.38 -9.25
C HIS A 160 -21.89 -0.86 -8.37
N HIS A 161 -21.43 -0.70 -7.13
CA HIS A 161 -21.10 -1.78 -6.19
C HIS A 161 -19.89 -2.62 -6.59
N SER A 162 -19.09 -2.15 -7.55
CA SER A 162 -17.81 -2.74 -7.89
C SER A 162 -16.75 -2.29 -6.89
N MET A 163 -15.91 -3.23 -6.47
CA MET A 163 -14.78 -2.96 -5.58
C MET A 163 -13.46 -3.32 -6.25
N THR A 164 -12.42 -2.53 -5.97
CA THR A 164 -11.07 -2.78 -6.46
C THR A 164 -10.05 -2.54 -5.35
N ALA A 165 -8.95 -3.29 -5.37
CA ALA A 165 -7.81 -3.05 -4.49
C ALA A 165 -6.53 -2.88 -5.30
N ALA A 166 -5.64 -2.02 -4.81
CA ALA A 166 -4.37 -1.74 -5.46
C ALA A 166 -3.28 -1.43 -4.45
N THR A 167 -2.04 -1.77 -4.78
CA THR A 167 -0.86 -1.50 -3.95
C THR A 167 0.29 -0.99 -4.81
N SER A 168 1.16 -0.17 -4.23
CA SER A 168 2.43 0.23 -4.84
C SER A 168 3.49 0.49 -3.78
N SER A 169 4.73 0.11 -4.05
CA SER A 169 5.83 0.09 -3.09
C SER A 169 7.19 0.13 -3.79
N SER A 170 8.19 0.80 -3.21
CA SER A 170 9.60 0.58 -3.56
C SER A 170 10.25 -0.53 -2.73
N GLY A 171 9.52 -1.10 -1.76
CA GLY A 171 10.02 -2.10 -0.82
C GLY A 171 11.09 -1.57 0.13
N LEU A 172 11.57 -2.44 1.04
CA LEU A 172 12.50 -2.03 2.10
C LEU A 172 13.73 -1.32 1.55
N PHE A 173 14.12 -0.23 2.20
CA PHE A 173 15.35 0.48 1.88
C PHE A 173 16.57 -0.43 2.08
N MET A 174 17.49 -0.43 1.11
CA MET A 174 18.66 -1.32 1.07
C MET A 174 18.31 -2.82 1.16
N LYS A 175 17.11 -3.21 0.68
CA LYS A 175 16.81 -4.62 0.43
C LYS A 175 17.87 -5.24 -0.49
N TRP A 176 18.03 -6.55 -0.40
CA TRP A 176 18.76 -7.31 -1.43
C TRP A 176 18.08 -7.11 -2.79
N ALA A 177 18.89 -6.99 -3.85
CA ALA A 177 18.36 -6.90 -5.20
C ALA A 177 17.44 -8.10 -5.49
N GLY A 178 16.27 -7.82 -6.06
CA GLY A 178 15.24 -8.83 -6.32
C GLY A 178 14.41 -9.28 -5.10
N ARG A 179 14.61 -8.70 -3.90
CA ARG A 179 13.71 -8.95 -2.76
C ARG A 179 12.32 -8.41 -3.06
N VAL A 180 11.32 -9.26 -2.89
CA VAL A 180 9.89 -8.94 -3.05
C VAL A 180 9.18 -8.97 -1.71
N GLY A 181 8.37 -7.95 -1.44
CA GLY A 181 7.52 -7.87 -0.24
C GLY A 181 6.14 -8.50 -0.41
N ASP A 182 5.23 -8.15 0.50
CA ASP A 182 3.82 -8.54 0.44
C ASP A 182 3.02 -7.77 -0.62
N SER A 183 3.48 -6.57 -0.99
CA SER A 183 2.72 -5.60 -1.78
C SER A 183 2.21 -6.15 -3.13
N PRO A 184 2.98 -6.91 -3.94
CA PRO A 184 2.49 -7.48 -5.19
C PRO A 184 1.74 -8.81 -5.03
N LEU A 185 1.54 -9.29 -3.78
CA LEU A 185 1.00 -10.62 -3.51
C LEU A 185 -0.47 -10.57 -3.05
N ALA A 186 -1.35 -11.05 -3.92
CA ALA A 186 -2.77 -11.18 -3.61
C ALA A 186 -2.99 -12.07 -2.38
N GLY A 187 -3.89 -11.64 -1.51
CA GLY A 187 -4.18 -12.24 -0.22
C GLY A 187 -3.24 -11.80 0.91
N SER A 188 -2.01 -11.36 0.60
CA SER A 188 -1.10 -10.78 1.60
C SER A 188 -1.22 -9.27 1.65
N GLY A 189 -0.64 -8.56 0.68
CA GLY A 189 -0.62 -7.09 0.67
C GLY A 189 -1.95 -6.46 0.31
N PHE A 190 -2.82 -7.20 -0.40
CA PHE A 190 -4.14 -6.73 -0.81
C PHE A 190 -5.05 -7.90 -1.14
N TYR A 191 -6.36 -7.71 -1.02
CA TYR A 191 -7.37 -8.63 -1.52
C TYR A 191 -8.72 -7.92 -1.64
N VAL A 192 -9.54 -8.26 -2.63
CA VAL A 192 -10.88 -7.70 -2.78
C VAL A 192 -11.84 -8.70 -3.41
N ASN A 193 -13.08 -8.68 -2.95
CA ASN A 193 -14.22 -9.38 -3.53
C ASN A 193 -15.45 -8.47 -3.37
N SER A 194 -16.09 -8.06 -4.47
CA SER A 194 -17.20 -7.10 -4.45
C SER A 194 -18.44 -7.59 -3.70
N ASP A 195 -18.61 -8.90 -3.54
CA ASP A 195 -19.70 -9.49 -2.74
C ASP A 195 -19.47 -9.37 -1.23
N ILE A 196 -18.25 -9.04 -0.82
CA ILE A 196 -17.82 -9.02 0.59
C ILE A 196 -17.22 -7.66 0.97
N GLY A 197 -16.04 -7.35 0.43
CA GLY A 197 -15.20 -6.24 0.83
C GLY A 197 -13.78 -6.37 0.29
N GLY A 198 -12.91 -5.42 0.65
CA GLY A 198 -11.49 -5.44 0.34
C GLY A 198 -10.63 -5.01 1.52
N ALA A 199 -9.37 -5.41 1.50
CA ALA A 199 -8.36 -5.05 2.47
C ALA A 199 -7.01 -4.80 1.78
N ALA A 200 -6.19 -3.95 2.41
CA ALA A 200 -4.81 -3.70 2.00
C ALA A 200 -3.91 -3.53 3.24
N ALA A 201 -2.66 -3.97 3.12
CA ALA A 201 -1.69 -4.03 4.20
C ALA A 201 -0.45 -3.17 3.93
N THR A 202 0.24 -2.82 5.01
CA THR A 202 1.57 -2.19 5.01
C THR A 202 2.35 -2.65 6.22
N GLY A 203 3.68 -2.61 6.13
CA GLY A 203 4.59 -2.97 7.22
C GLY A 203 5.70 -3.91 6.76
N LEU A 204 6.11 -4.84 7.64
CA LEU A 204 7.13 -5.84 7.34
C LEU A 204 6.53 -6.94 6.46
N GLY A 205 6.79 -6.87 5.15
CA GLY A 205 6.25 -7.81 4.17
C GLY A 205 6.47 -9.28 4.51
N GLU A 206 7.63 -9.65 5.06
CA GLU A 206 7.95 -11.03 5.46
C GLU A 206 7.02 -11.57 6.55
N ASP A 207 6.50 -10.70 7.42
CA ASP A 207 5.54 -11.10 8.44
C ASP A 207 4.11 -11.12 7.87
N LEU A 208 3.74 -10.11 7.08
CA LEU A 208 2.43 -10.05 6.41
C LEU A 208 2.16 -11.29 5.53
N MET A 209 3.17 -11.71 4.75
CA MET A 209 3.08 -12.90 3.87
C MET A 209 2.82 -14.20 4.61
N LYS A 210 3.29 -14.33 5.86
CA LYS A 210 3.06 -15.54 6.67
C LYS A 210 1.61 -15.69 7.11
N GLY A 211 0.85 -14.59 7.15
CA GLY A 211 -0.52 -14.55 7.67
C GLY A 211 -1.60 -14.41 6.60
N CYS A 212 -1.26 -14.03 5.37
CA CYS A 212 -2.23 -13.71 4.30
C CYS A 212 -3.33 -12.76 4.81
N LEU A 213 -2.92 -11.70 5.51
CA LEU A 213 -3.82 -10.90 6.35
C LEU A 213 -4.92 -10.18 5.58
N SER A 214 -4.67 -9.76 4.34
CA SER A 214 -5.70 -9.12 3.52
C SER A 214 -6.82 -10.10 3.14
N TYR A 215 -6.45 -11.31 2.72
CA TYR A 215 -7.44 -12.36 2.46
C TYR A 215 -8.18 -12.75 3.75
N GLU A 216 -7.46 -12.96 4.85
CA GLU A 216 -8.08 -13.37 6.11
C GLU A 216 -9.08 -12.32 6.61
N THR A 217 -8.76 -11.03 6.48
CA THR A 217 -9.67 -9.94 6.83
C THR A 217 -10.94 -9.98 5.97
N VAL A 218 -10.82 -10.14 4.65
CA VAL A 218 -11.98 -10.23 3.76
C VAL A 218 -12.79 -11.49 4.05
N ARG A 219 -12.14 -12.64 4.27
CA ARG A 219 -12.79 -13.91 4.64
C ARG A 219 -13.62 -13.77 5.91
N LEU A 220 -13.07 -13.14 6.95
CA LEU A 220 -13.76 -12.86 8.22
C LEU A 220 -14.97 -11.93 8.04
N MET A 221 -14.86 -10.89 7.19
CA MET A 221 -16.03 -10.07 6.83
C MET A 221 -17.12 -10.92 6.14
N GLY A 222 -16.73 -11.88 5.30
CA GLY A 222 -17.63 -12.84 4.66
C GLY A 222 -18.35 -13.77 5.64
N GLU A 223 -17.75 -14.04 6.81
CA GLU A 223 -18.36 -14.80 7.92
C GLU A 223 -19.33 -13.96 8.77
N GLY A 224 -19.50 -12.67 8.44
CA GLY A 224 -20.46 -11.78 9.08
C GLY A 224 -19.87 -10.82 10.11
N LEU A 225 -18.54 -10.80 10.30
CA LEU A 225 -17.89 -9.80 11.14
C LEU A 225 -18.00 -8.41 10.49
N SER A 226 -18.08 -7.35 11.30
CA SER A 226 -17.90 -6.00 10.78
C SER A 226 -16.45 -5.78 10.31
N PRO A 227 -16.17 -4.78 9.45
CA PRO A 227 -14.80 -4.49 9.01
C PRO A 227 -13.80 -4.30 10.15
N GLN A 228 -14.18 -3.55 11.20
CA GLN A 228 -13.31 -3.32 12.35
C GLN A 228 -13.03 -4.62 13.14
N GLU A 229 -14.08 -5.40 13.45
CA GLU A 229 -13.91 -6.69 14.15
C GLU A 229 -13.05 -7.68 13.34
N ALA A 230 -13.22 -7.71 12.02
CA ALA A 230 -12.47 -8.58 11.13
C ALA A 230 -10.98 -8.23 11.11
N VAL A 231 -10.64 -6.94 10.96
CA VAL A 231 -9.24 -6.51 10.86
C VAL A 231 -8.51 -6.57 12.21
N ASP A 232 -9.20 -6.24 13.32
CA ASP A 232 -8.64 -6.43 14.67
C ASP A 232 -8.33 -7.91 14.91
N LYS A 233 -9.29 -8.80 14.63
CA LYS A 233 -9.11 -10.24 14.80
C LYS A 233 -7.96 -10.78 13.94
N ALA A 234 -7.86 -10.36 12.67
CA ALA A 234 -6.80 -10.80 11.76
C ALA A 234 -5.41 -10.33 12.25
N VAL A 235 -5.25 -9.04 12.55
CA VAL A 235 -3.94 -8.46 12.90
C VAL A 235 -3.47 -8.92 14.27
N TYR A 236 -4.31 -8.84 15.31
CA TYR A 236 -3.85 -9.10 16.67
C TYR A 236 -3.64 -10.59 16.95
N SER A 237 -4.56 -11.47 16.50
CA SER A 237 -4.37 -12.92 16.65
C SER A 237 -3.08 -13.39 15.96
N PHE A 238 -2.77 -12.82 14.80
CA PHE A 238 -1.58 -13.16 14.05
C PHE A 238 -0.30 -12.56 14.66
N SER A 239 -0.36 -11.31 15.14
CA SER A 239 0.73 -10.68 15.90
C SER A 239 1.12 -11.50 17.13
N ASP A 240 0.14 -12.01 17.87
CA ASP A 240 0.37 -12.86 19.04
C ASP A 240 0.92 -14.24 18.65
N LEU A 241 0.46 -14.80 17.53
CA LEU A 241 1.03 -16.03 16.98
C LEU A 241 2.51 -15.87 16.63
N LEU A 242 2.89 -14.75 15.99
CA LEU A 242 4.30 -14.44 15.68
C LEU A 242 5.12 -14.25 16.95
N LYS A 243 4.65 -13.45 17.91
CA LYS A 243 5.33 -13.29 19.22
C LYS A 243 5.54 -14.64 19.91
N LYS A 244 4.55 -15.53 19.88
CA LYS A 244 4.66 -16.87 20.46
C LYS A 244 5.67 -17.77 19.74
N ARG A 245 5.80 -17.67 18.42
CA ARG A 245 6.67 -18.54 17.61
C ARG A 245 8.10 -18.02 17.46
N SER A 246 8.27 -16.71 17.30
CA SER A 246 9.56 -16.06 17.00
C SER A 246 9.99 -15.01 18.02
N GLY A 247 9.25 -14.86 19.14
CA GLY A 247 9.55 -13.90 20.21
C GLY A 247 9.23 -12.44 19.87
N LYS A 248 8.90 -12.13 18.61
CA LYS A 248 8.56 -10.79 18.12
C LYS A 248 7.62 -10.87 16.92
N ALA A 249 6.94 -9.76 16.66
CA ALA A 249 6.20 -9.47 15.45
C ALA A 249 6.70 -8.14 14.87
N GLY A 250 6.93 -8.08 13.55
CA GLY A 250 7.24 -6.86 12.85
C GLY A 250 6.04 -5.91 12.75
N ALA A 251 6.27 -4.72 12.22
CA ALA A 251 5.21 -3.74 11.99
C ALA A 251 4.16 -4.30 11.02
N MET A 252 2.88 -4.18 11.38
CA MET A 252 1.74 -4.61 10.58
C MET A 252 0.60 -3.61 10.79
N SER A 253 0.11 -3.04 9.71
CA SER A 253 -1.07 -2.18 9.68
C SER A 253 -1.94 -2.57 8.49
N LEU A 254 -3.24 -2.72 8.71
CA LEU A 254 -4.20 -3.07 7.67
C LEU A 254 -5.36 -2.08 7.67
N VAL A 255 -5.82 -1.75 6.46
CA VAL A 255 -7.07 -1.03 6.21
C VAL A 255 -8.04 -1.95 5.48
N CYS A 256 -9.34 -1.82 5.76
CA CYS A 256 -10.37 -2.58 5.05
C CYS A 256 -11.67 -1.79 4.88
N MET A 257 -12.46 -2.19 3.88
CA MET A 257 -13.78 -1.65 3.60
C MET A 257 -14.70 -2.76 3.09
N ASP A 258 -15.95 -2.79 3.52
CA ASP A 258 -16.96 -3.71 2.98
C ASP A 258 -17.76 -3.09 1.82
N ARG A 259 -18.55 -3.92 1.14
CA ARG A 259 -19.45 -3.50 0.04
C ARG A 259 -20.55 -2.50 0.43
N ARG A 260 -20.67 -2.15 1.71
CA ARG A 260 -21.60 -1.14 2.22
C ARG A 260 -20.88 0.19 2.54
N GLY A 261 -19.57 0.27 2.31
CA GLY A 261 -18.75 1.43 2.63
C GLY A 261 -18.42 1.57 4.12
N ARG A 262 -18.71 0.55 4.95
CA ARG A 262 -18.19 0.49 6.32
C ARG A 262 -16.72 0.12 6.24
N TRP A 263 -15.91 0.64 7.15
CA TRP A 263 -14.46 0.48 7.09
C TRP A 263 -13.89 0.16 8.47
N GLY A 264 -12.67 -0.36 8.49
CA GLY A 264 -11.94 -0.71 9.71
C GLY A 264 -10.43 -0.62 9.52
N VAL A 265 -9.71 -0.41 10.61
CA VAL A 265 -8.24 -0.34 10.63
C VAL A 265 -7.71 -1.06 11.86
N ALA A 266 -6.68 -1.88 11.67
CA ALA A 266 -5.89 -2.42 12.79
C ALA A 266 -4.40 -2.18 12.58
N THR A 267 -3.67 -1.95 13.67
CA THR A 267 -2.22 -1.74 13.63
C THR A 267 -1.55 -2.19 14.92
N ASN A 268 -0.28 -2.61 14.84
CA ASN A 268 0.60 -2.84 16.01
C ASN A 268 1.69 -1.76 16.19
N VAL A 269 1.63 -0.71 15.38
CA VAL A 269 2.51 0.47 15.41
C VAL A 269 1.69 1.75 15.18
N ASP A 270 2.25 2.92 15.48
CA ASP A 270 1.62 4.19 15.10
C ASP A 270 1.48 4.29 13.59
N PHE A 271 0.25 4.50 13.13
CA PHE A 271 -0.11 4.40 11.72
C PHE A 271 -1.02 5.56 11.32
N SER A 272 -0.87 6.08 10.10
CA SER A 272 -1.82 7.04 9.54
C SER A 272 -2.56 6.41 8.37
N PHE A 273 -3.76 6.87 8.08
CA PHE A 273 -4.54 6.38 6.94
C PHE A 273 -5.51 7.45 6.45
N VAL A 274 -6.07 7.24 5.26
CA VAL A 274 -7.05 8.16 4.67
C VAL A 274 -8.33 7.42 4.39
N VAL A 275 -9.47 8.04 4.73
CA VAL A 275 -10.81 7.54 4.39
C VAL A 275 -11.58 8.63 3.65
N MET A 276 -12.33 8.21 2.64
CA MET A 276 -13.38 8.99 2.00
C MET A 276 -14.62 8.10 1.86
N THR A 277 -15.80 8.64 2.13
CA THR A 277 -17.08 8.00 1.82
C THR A 277 -18.03 9.04 1.23
N GLU A 278 -19.23 8.63 0.83
CA GLU A 278 -20.27 9.57 0.39
C GLU A 278 -20.58 10.66 1.44
N GLN A 279 -20.48 10.34 2.73
CA GLN A 279 -20.75 11.28 3.84
C GLN A 279 -19.48 11.88 4.46
N LEU A 280 -18.30 11.41 4.06
CA LEU A 280 -17.01 11.80 4.62
C LEU A 280 -16.08 12.25 3.49
N ALA A 281 -15.80 13.55 3.43
CA ALA A 281 -14.71 14.06 2.58
C ALA A 281 -13.39 13.36 2.93
N PRO A 282 -12.42 13.25 1.99
CA PRO A 282 -11.09 12.73 2.29
C PRO A 282 -10.57 13.28 3.62
N THR A 283 -10.32 12.38 4.56
CA THR A 283 -9.96 12.72 5.93
C THR A 283 -8.80 11.84 6.37
N ILE A 284 -7.79 12.47 6.96
CA ILE A 284 -6.61 11.80 7.48
C ILE A 284 -6.87 11.43 8.95
N TYR A 285 -6.62 10.16 9.27
CA TYR A 285 -6.74 9.60 10.61
C TYR A 285 -5.41 9.03 11.08
N LEU A 286 -5.25 8.96 12.39
CA LEU A 286 -4.17 8.28 13.10
C LEU A 286 -4.76 7.08 13.83
N ALA A 287 -4.03 5.98 13.81
CA ALA A 287 -4.36 4.71 14.44
C ALA A 287 -3.24 4.32 15.40
N PHE A 288 -3.62 3.96 16.62
CA PHE A 288 -2.71 3.57 17.70
C PHE A 288 -3.13 2.20 18.26
N PRO A 289 -2.18 1.27 18.45
CA PRO A 289 -2.48 -0.01 19.09
C PRO A 289 -2.88 0.18 20.55
N ASN A 290 -3.95 -0.47 20.99
CA ASN A 290 -4.30 -0.62 22.40
C ASN A 290 -3.81 -1.96 22.96
N GLU A 291 -3.67 -2.05 24.29
CA GLU A 291 -3.23 -3.26 24.98
C GLU A 291 -4.25 -4.42 24.91
N ASP A 292 -5.53 -4.12 24.68
CA ASP A 292 -6.62 -5.08 24.64
C ASP A 292 -6.84 -5.73 23.25
N GLY A 293 -5.92 -5.51 22.31
CA GLY A 293 -6.06 -6.02 20.94
C GLY A 293 -7.12 -5.27 20.14
N THR A 294 -7.21 -3.97 20.33
CA THR A 294 -8.04 -3.05 19.53
C THR A 294 -7.21 -1.87 19.04
N THR A 295 -7.74 -1.12 18.06
CA THR A 295 -7.10 0.12 17.56
C THR A 295 -7.85 1.36 18.00
N LYS A 296 -7.17 2.30 18.65
CA LYS A 296 -7.68 3.65 18.87
C LYS A 296 -7.50 4.48 17.60
N ILE A 297 -8.57 5.12 17.14
CA ILE A 297 -8.58 5.96 15.93
C ILE A 297 -8.93 7.40 16.29
N GLU A 298 -8.15 8.35 15.78
CA GLU A 298 -8.41 9.79 15.93
C GLU A 298 -8.13 10.55 14.63
N ARG A 299 -8.79 11.69 14.43
CA ARG A 299 -8.51 12.57 13.28
C ARG A 299 -7.15 13.24 13.47
N ALA A 300 -6.35 13.31 12.40
CA ALA A 300 -5.08 14.02 12.45
C ALA A 300 -5.31 15.51 12.73
N SER A 301 -4.55 16.06 13.68
CA SER A 301 -4.60 17.49 14.02
C SER A 301 -3.83 18.34 13.01
N ALA A 302 -4.15 19.64 12.94
CA ALA A 302 -3.40 20.59 12.11
C ALA A 302 -1.90 20.59 12.44
N THR A 303 -1.56 20.50 13.73
CA THR A 303 -0.17 20.42 14.22
C THR A 303 0.54 19.17 13.68
N TRP A 304 -0.13 18.01 13.70
CA TRP A 304 0.44 16.77 13.17
C TRP A 304 0.67 16.87 11.66
N LEU A 305 -0.28 17.47 10.92
CA LEU A 305 -0.17 17.66 9.47
C LEU A 305 1.00 18.58 9.09
N GLN A 306 1.20 19.67 9.82
CA GLN A 306 2.34 20.55 9.62
C GLN A 306 3.66 19.82 9.87
N ALA A 307 3.78 19.09 10.98
CA ALA A 307 4.98 18.33 11.31
C ALA A 307 5.27 17.22 10.28
N TYR A 308 4.23 16.59 9.73
CA TYR A 308 4.39 15.63 8.62
C TYR A 308 5.00 16.29 7.39
N GLU A 309 4.46 17.43 6.98
CA GLU A 309 4.88 18.16 5.78
C GLU A 309 6.35 18.61 5.87
N GLU A 310 6.74 19.13 7.03
CA GLU A 310 8.12 19.51 7.32
C GLU A 310 9.06 18.30 7.25
N ARG A 311 8.65 17.15 7.81
CA ARG A 311 9.44 15.91 7.80
C ARG A 311 9.67 15.36 6.39
N ILE A 312 8.64 15.28 5.55
CA ILE A 312 8.79 14.70 4.21
C ILE A 312 9.59 15.59 3.26
N LYS A 313 9.59 16.90 3.49
CA LYS A 313 10.35 17.90 2.70
C LYS A 313 11.68 18.29 3.31
N GLN A 314 12.03 17.75 4.48
CA GLN A 314 13.29 18.03 5.14
C GLN A 314 14.47 17.81 4.17
N LYS A 315 15.32 18.83 4.07
CA LYS A 315 16.56 18.78 3.28
C LYS A 315 17.51 17.79 3.94
N LEU A 316 18.21 17.04 3.10
CA LEU A 316 19.30 16.20 3.53
C LEU A 316 20.43 17.08 4.10
N PRO A 317 21.10 16.65 5.18
CA PRO A 317 22.33 17.29 5.66
C PRO A 317 23.47 17.19 4.64
#